data_AF-A0A3E0HFE2-F1
#
_entry.id   AF-A0A3E0HFE2-F1
#
_cell.length_a   1.000
_cell.length_b   1.000
_cell.length_c   1.000
_cell.angle_alpha   90.00
_cell.angle_beta   90.00
_cell.angle_gamma   90.00
#
_symmetry.space_group_name_H-M   'P 1'
#
loop_
_entity.id
_entity.type
_entity.pdbx_description
1 polymer ?
#
loop_
_entity_poly.entity_id
_entity_poly.type
_entity_poly.pdbx_seq_one_letter_code
_entity_poly.pdbx_strand_id
1 'polypeptide(L)'
;MGRDIRIQSQEKKYQIIGKLTASKIIDLFVESENEALRHEFQGKFYPARHYDINATLTKALKGIEKQKIIDACFHSSRLGNIIKVKENNYPLFLKGVEKALSSIGKGYNINVLKPSKVFLLFGVSSPNNIENLYNTKYTEFLETLKFATKVNSYTSYPSLRKRLKAIKFLENPVLLKRAQKMTPFFNQFNFETAGALVLLLVDSSETSKQVLFEYQNKNLPRETVWILGSFYKDFKTSEANKLLLKDLYNKYSTEWIDEYYNAVY
;
A
#
# COMPACT_ATOMS: atom_id res chain seq x y z
N MET A 1 -5.70 -10.92 30.68
CA MET A 1 -7.09 -11.15 31.14
C MET A 1 -8.07 -10.11 30.62
N GLY A 2 -7.88 -8.80 30.83
CA GLY A 2 -8.86 -7.78 30.38
C GLY A 2 -9.01 -7.63 28.86
N ARG A 3 -7.92 -7.83 28.08
CA ARG A 3 -7.95 -7.74 26.61
C ARG A 3 -8.77 -8.87 25.96
N ASP A 4 -8.55 -10.11 26.38
CA ASP A 4 -9.23 -11.28 25.80
C ASP A 4 -10.74 -11.26 26.08
N ILE A 5 -11.13 -10.81 27.27
CA ILE A 5 -12.53 -10.61 27.63
C ILE A 5 -13.20 -9.59 26.70
N ARG A 6 -12.50 -8.48 26.37
CA ARG A 6 -13.02 -7.44 25.45
C ARG A 6 -13.13 -7.95 24.02
N ILE A 7 -12.13 -8.69 23.56
CA ILE A 7 -12.13 -9.36 22.24
C ILE A 7 -13.37 -10.26 22.12
N GLN A 8 -13.56 -11.17 23.08
CA GLN A 8 -14.71 -12.08 23.10
C GLN A 8 -16.05 -11.33 23.21
N SER A 9 -16.10 -10.24 23.98
CA SER A 9 -17.29 -9.40 24.10
C SER A 9 -17.67 -8.73 22.78
N GLN A 10 -16.71 -8.14 22.06
CA GLN A 10 -16.98 -7.57 20.74
C GLN A 10 -17.37 -8.63 19.71
N GLU A 11 -16.72 -9.80 19.72
CA GLU A 11 -17.09 -10.93 18.83
C GLU A 11 -18.55 -11.31 19.01
N LYS A 12 -18.99 -11.50 20.26
CA LYS A 12 -20.40 -11.80 20.58
C LYS A 12 -21.34 -10.68 20.13
N LYS A 13 -20.96 -9.42 20.35
CA LYS A 13 -21.79 -8.25 19.97
C LYS A 13 -22.05 -8.16 18.47
N TYR A 14 -21.06 -8.49 17.63
CA TYR A 14 -21.13 -8.25 16.19
C TYR A 14 -21.48 -9.50 15.35
N GLN A 15 -21.49 -10.70 15.93
CA GLN A 15 -21.79 -11.96 15.24
C GLN A 15 -23.24 -12.07 14.69
N ILE A 16 -24.23 -11.40 15.29
CA ILE A 16 -25.66 -11.65 15.01
C ILE A 16 -26.35 -10.39 14.44
N ILE A 17 -25.60 -9.53 13.75
CA ILE A 17 -26.18 -8.30 13.21
C ILE A 17 -26.81 -8.57 11.84
N GLY A 18 -28.10 -8.28 11.68
CA GLY A 18 -28.81 -8.37 10.41
C GLY A 18 -28.40 -7.29 9.40
N LYS A 19 -29.25 -7.01 8.41
CA LYS A 19 -29.00 -5.94 7.42
C LYS A 19 -28.95 -4.57 8.10
N LEU A 20 -27.97 -3.74 7.74
CA LEU A 20 -27.76 -2.42 8.33
C LEU A 20 -27.88 -1.29 7.30
N THR A 21 -28.24 -0.10 7.77
CA THR A 21 -28.14 1.14 6.99
C THR A 21 -26.68 1.62 6.92
N ALA A 22 -26.36 2.47 5.93
CA ALA A 22 -25.02 3.05 5.79
C ALA A 22 -24.55 3.81 7.04
N SER A 23 -25.45 4.60 7.65
CA SER A 23 -25.17 5.33 8.88
C SER A 23 -24.81 4.36 10.02
N LYS A 24 -25.59 3.29 10.19
CA LYS A 24 -25.35 2.32 11.26
C LYS A 24 -24.08 1.50 11.05
N ILE A 25 -23.72 1.20 9.80
CA ILE A 25 -22.43 0.56 9.46
C ILE A 25 -21.27 1.45 9.90
N ILE A 26 -21.31 2.75 9.58
CA ILE A 26 -20.26 3.70 9.99
C ILE A 26 -20.19 3.81 11.51
N ASP A 27 -21.33 3.97 12.20
CA ASP A 27 -21.37 4.09 13.65
C ASP A 27 -20.74 2.89 14.34
N LEU A 28 -21.16 1.67 13.98
CA LEU A 28 -20.66 0.44 14.58
C LEU A 28 -19.19 0.18 14.24
N PHE A 29 -18.76 0.53 13.02
CA PHE A 29 -17.36 0.42 12.63
C PHE A 29 -16.47 1.35 13.45
N VAL A 30 -16.83 2.63 13.55
CA VAL A 30 -16.07 3.62 14.31
C VAL A 30 -16.08 3.28 15.80
N GLU A 31 -17.22 2.86 16.36
CA GLU A 31 -17.34 2.44 17.76
C GLU A 31 -16.43 1.25 18.07
N SER A 32 -16.50 0.18 17.26
CA SER A 32 -15.71 -1.05 17.45
C SER A 32 -14.21 -0.76 17.40
N GLU A 33 -13.76 0.02 16.41
CA GLU A 33 -12.35 0.34 16.23
C GLU A 33 -11.85 1.36 17.26
N ASN A 34 -12.67 2.29 17.73
CA ASN A 34 -12.30 3.22 18.80
C ASN A 34 -12.06 2.50 20.12
N GLU A 35 -12.93 1.55 20.49
CA GLU A 35 -12.70 0.71 21.67
C GLU A 35 -11.43 -0.14 21.49
N ALA A 36 -11.30 -0.78 20.33
CA ALA A 36 -10.19 -1.69 20.06
C ALA A 36 -8.83 -0.99 20.07
N LEU A 37 -8.75 0.21 19.51
CA LEU A 37 -7.53 1.02 19.47
C LEU A 37 -7.05 1.41 20.88
N ARG A 38 -7.95 1.69 21.83
CA ARG A 38 -7.58 1.98 23.24
C ARG A 38 -6.92 0.80 23.95
N HIS A 39 -7.13 -0.39 23.43
CA HIS A 39 -6.65 -1.65 24.01
C HIS A 39 -5.71 -2.40 23.06
N GLU A 40 -5.22 -1.72 22.02
CA GLU A 40 -4.22 -2.20 21.07
C GLU A 40 -4.59 -3.56 20.45
N PHE A 41 -5.84 -3.69 20.01
CA PHE A 41 -6.31 -4.80 19.18
C PHE A 41 -7.14 -4.28 17.99
N GLN A 42 -7.45 -5.17 17.03
CA GLN A 42 -8.32 -4.86 15.90
C GLN A 42 -9.80 -5.02 16.27
N GLY A 43 -10.63 -4.03 15.95
CA GLY A 43 -12.08 -4.09 16.18
C GLY A 43 -12.72 -5.28 15.46
N LYS A 44 -13.69 -5.92 16.12
CA LYS A 44 -14.30 -7.16 15.61
C LYS A 44 -15.45 -6.94 14.64
N PHE A 45 -15.93 -5.71 14.52
CA PHE A 45 -16.90 -5.36 13.47
C PHE A 45 -16.27 -5.41 12.08
N TYR A 46 -15.00 -4.99 11.92
CA TYR A 46 -14.36 -4.95 10.61
C TYR A 46 -14.22 -6.34 9.97
N PRO A 47 -13.61 -7.36 10.59
CA PRO A 47 -13.51 -8.70 10.00
C PRO A 47 -14.88 -9.28 9.60
N ALA A 48 -15.90 -9.06 10.44
CA ALA A 48 -17.25 -9.56 10.20
C ALA A 48 -17.97 -8.85 9.04
N ARG A 49 -17.66 -7.57 8.77
CA ARG A 49 -18.43 -6.70 7.86
C ARG A 49 -17.60 -5.89 6.88
N HIS A 50 -16.35 -6.28 6.61
CA HIS A 50 -15.44 -5.52 5.75
C HIS A 50 -16.02 -5.26 4.34
N TYR A 51 -16.78 -6.21 3.77
CA TYR A 51 -17.48 -5.98 2.50
C TYR A 51 -18.54 -4.87 2.58
N ASP A 52 -19.37 -4.87 3.63
CA ASP A 52 -20.38 -3.83 3.87
C ASP A 52 -19.76 -2.45 4.12
N ILE A 53 -18.67 -2.42 4.88
CA ILE A 53 -17.90 -1.21 5.19
C ILE A 53 -17.32 -0.65 3.89
N ASN A 54 -16.64 -1.47 3.09
CA ASN A 54 -16.07 -1.08 1.80
C ASN A 54 -17.14 -0.55 0.85
N ALA A 55 -18.23 -1.29 0.70
CA ALA A 55 -19.36 -0.88 -0.14
C ALA A 55 -19.98 0.44 0.37
N THR A 56 -20.04 0.66 1.68
CA THR A 56 -20.56 1.90 2.27
C THR A 56 -19.66 3.09 1.99
N LEU A 57 -18.36 2.97 2.25
CA LEU A 57 -17.38 4.05 2.08
C LEU A 57 -17.19 4.48 0.60
N THR A 58 -17.54 3.61 -0.36
CA THR A 58 -17.56 3.96 -1.80
C THR A 58 -18.76 4.79 -2.25
N LYS A 59 -19.74 5.06 -1.36
CA LYS A 59 -20.96 5.85 -1.66
C LYS A 59 -20.73 7.34 -1.40
N ALA A 60 -21.72 8.17 -1.74
CA ALA A 60 -21.67 9.61 -1.54
C ALA A 60 -21.85 10.05 -0.07
N LEU A 61 -22.26 9.15 0.82
CA LEU A 61 -22.43 9.38 2.28
C LEU A 61 -23.24 10.64 2.65
N LYS A 62 -24.23 11.01 1.81
CA LYS A 62 -25.11 12.17 2.05
C LYS A 62 -25.87 11.99 3.38
N GLY A 63 -25.94 13.06 4.17
CA GLY A 63 -26.66 13.07 5.45
C GLY A 63 -25.90 12.43 6.62
N ILE A 64 -24.68 11.93 6.40
CA ILE A 64 -23.80 11.46 7.48
C ILE A 64 -22.91 12.62 7.93
N GLU A 65 -22.74 12.77 9.23
CA GLU A 65 -21.89 13.79 9.83
C GLU A 65 -20.45 13.69 9.29
N LYS A 66 -19.86 14.82 8.91
CA LYS A 66 -18.51 14.88 8.32
C LYS A 66 -17.46 14.23 9.23
N GLN A 67 -17.55 14.43 10.54
CA GLN A 67 -16.62 13.87 11.51
C GLN A 67 -16.66 12.34 11.52
N LYS A 68 -17.86 11.74 11.47
CA LYS A 68 -18.02 10.28 11.37
C LYS A 68 -17.41 9.70 10.10
N ILE A 69 -17.52 10.41 8.97
CA ILE A 69 -16.87 10.02 7.72
C ILE A 69 -15.35 10.05 7.87
N ILE A 70 -14.80 11.11 8.47
CA ILE A 70 -13.35 11.23 8.73
C ILE A 70 -12.87 10.08 9.62
N ASP A 71 -13.58 9.78 10.70
CA ASP A 71 -13.19 8.70 11.63
C ASP A 71 -13.29 7.31 10.99
N ALA A 72 -14.28 7.06 10.14
CA ALA A 72 -14.37 5.83 9.37
C ALA A 72 -13.23 5.70 8.35
N CYS A 73 -12.91 6.78 7.63
CA CYS A 73 -11.78 6.81 6.70
C CYS A 73 -10.43 6.64 7.43
N PHE A 74 -10.29 7.21 8.62
CA PHE A 74 -9.12 7.02 9.50
C PHE A 74 -8.95 5.55 9.87
N HIS A 75 -9.98 4.91 10.40
CA HIS A 75 -9.90 3.50 10.78
C HIS A 75 -9.69 2.58 9.58
N SER A 76 -10.37 2.83 8.46
CA SER A 76 -10.13 2.07 7.22
C SER A 76 -8.68 2.21 6.76
N SER A 77 -8.13 3.43 6.78
CA SER A 77 -6.74 3.68 6.38
C SER A 77 -5.75 2.99 7.32
N ARG A 78 -5.95 3.10 8.64
CA ARG A 78 -5.16 2.44 9.68
C ARG A 78 -5.15 0.92 9.55
N LEU A 79 -6.26 0.33 9.10
CA LEU A 79 -6.38 -1.09 8.76
C LEU A 79 -5.76 -1.45 7.39
N GLY A 80 -4.99 -0.53 6.77
CA GLY A 80 -4.34 -0.72 5.46
C GLY A 80 -5.29 -0.68 4.27
N ASN A 81 -6.58 -0.43 4.53
CA ASN A 81 -7.65 -0.47 3.56
C ASN A 81 -7.93 0.93 2.99
N ILE A 82 -7.08 1.32 2.05
CA ILE A 82 -7.29 2.49 1.20
C ILE A 82 -8.16 2.08 0.02
N ILE A 83 -9.37 2.64 -0.06
CA ILE A 83 -10.38 2.28 -1.07
C ILE A 83 -10.79 3.49 -1.90
N LYS A 84 -11.45 3.22 -3.03
CA LYS A 84 -12.09 4.25 -3.85
C LYS A 84 -13.27 4.86 -3.10
N VAL A 85 -13.16 6.15 -2.77
CA VAL A 85 -14.28 6.96 -2.26
C VAL A 85 -14.93 7.75 -3.41
N LYS A 86 -16.14 8.30 -3.22
CA LYS A 86 -16.68 9.30 -4.15
C LYS A 86 -15.91 10.61 -4.04
N GLU A 87 -15.84 11.34 -5.14
CA GLU A 87 -15.12 12.63 -5.23
C GLU A 87 -15.56 13.64 -4.17
N ASN A 88 -16.87 13.74 -3.92
CA ASN A 88 -17.41 14.64 -2.89
C ASN A 88 -16.94 14.29 -1.46
N ASN A 89 -16.51 13.05 -1.23
CA ASN A 89 -15.99 12.57 0.05
C ASN A 89 -14.46 12.57 0.09
N TYR A 90 -13.78 12.83 -1.03
CA TYR A 90 -12.33 12.76 -1.14
C TYR A 90 -11.62 13.69 -0.14
N PRO A 91 -12.03 14.96 0.08
CA PRO A 91 -11.39 15.81 1.09
C PRO A 91 -11.51 15.26 2.53
N LEU A 92 -12.63 14.61 2.87
CA LEU A 92 -12.82 13.98 4.18
C LEU A 92 -11.99 12.70 4.32
N PHE A 93 -11.88 11.94 3.23
CA PHE A 93 -10.99 10.79 3.15
C PHE A 93 -9.53 11.16 3.37
N LEU A 94 -9.03 12.23 2.75
CA LEU A 94 -7.66 12.72 2.95
C LEU A 94 -7.38 13.05 4.43
N LYS A 95 -8.31 13.72 5.12
CA LYS A 95 -8.20 13.98 6.57
C LYS A 95 -8.12 12.68 7.39
N GLY A 96 -8.87 11.65 6.99
CA GLY A 96 -8.78 10.33 7.61
C GLY A 96 -7.41 9.68 7.40
N VAL A 97 -6.87 9.75 6.18
CA VAL A 97 -5.52 9.27 5.85
C VAL A 97 -4.47 10.00 6.69
N GLU A 98 -4.51 11.33 6.74
CA GLU A 98 -3.59 12.16 7.54
C GLU A 98 -3.57 11.70 9.01
N LYS A 99 -4.76 11.54 9.62
CA LYS A 99 -4.88 11.09 11.02
C LYS A 99 -4.20 9.73 11.23
N ALA A 100 -4.26 8.83 10.24
CA ALA A 100 -3.61 7.53 10.31
C ALA A 100 -2.08 7.60 10.25
N LEU A 101 -1.49 8.60 9.57
CA LEU A 101 -0.05 8.67 9.35
C LEU A 101 0.76 8.69 10.65
N SER A 102 0.27 9.39 11.67
CA SER A 102 0.93 9.53 12.99
C SER A 102 1.12 8.22 13.77
N SER A 103 0.44 7.15 13.35
CA SER A 103 0.46 5.85 14.02
C SER A 103 1.09 4.73 13.19
N ILE A 104 1.58 5.03 11.97
CA ILE A 104 2.30 4.07 11.15
C ILE A 104 3.54 3.58 11.90
N GLY A 105 3.78 2.26 11.88
CA GLY A 105 4.92 1.65 12.56
C GLY A 105 4.71 1.35 14.05
N LYS A 106 3.57 1.74 14.65
CA LYS A 106 3.25 1.43 16.06
C LYS A 106 2.79 -0.02 16.31
N GLY A 107 2.93 -0.90 15.33
CA GLY A 107 2.59 -2.32 15.43
C GLY A 107 1.27 -2.71 14.76
N TYR A 108 1.17 -4.00 14.40
CA TYR A 108 0.08 -4.54 13.57
C TYR A 108 -1.32 -4.25 14.14
N ASN A 109 -1.50 -4.38 15.44
CA ASN A 109 -2.79 -4.16 16.08
C ASN A 109 -3.21 -2.67 16.10
N ILE A 110 -2.24 -1.77 15.98
CA ILE A 110 -2.48 -0.33 16.00
C ILE A 110 -2.62 0.18 14.58
N ASN A 111 -1.70 -0.10 13.67
CA ASN A 111 -1.75 0.40 12.30
C ASN A 111 -0.97 -0.51 11.35
N VAL A 112 -1.63 -0.99 10.30
CA VAL A 112 -1.04 -1.85 9.26
C VAL A 112 -0.84 -1.12 7.92
N LEU A 113 -1.14 0.18 7.87
CA LEU A 113 -0.91 1.01 6.69
C LEU A 113 0.59 1.07 6.39
N LYS A 114 0.96 0.58 5.21
CA LYS A 114 2.36 0.56 4.77
C LYS A 114 2.81 1.94 4.29
N PRO A 115 3.98 2.44 4.73
CA PRO A 115 4.58 3.67 4.19
C PRO A 115 4.71 3.66 2.67
N SER A 116 5.10 2.51 2.08
CA SER A 116 5.23 2.34 0.63
C SER A 116 3.92 2.61 -0.11
N LYS A 117 2.78 2.16 0.44
CA LYS A 117 1.44 2.37 -0.13
C LYS A 117 1.04 3.84 -0.06
N VAL A 118 1.29 4.50 1.07
CA VAL A 118 1.03 5.94 1.23
C VAL A 118 1.86 6.75 0.25
N PHE A 119 3.16 6.45 0.15
CA PHE A 119 4.05 7.13 -0.77
C PHE A 119 3.64 6.95 -2.23
N LEU A 120 3.27 5.73 -2.63
CA LEU A 120 2.80 5.45 -3.99
C LEU A 120 1.53 6.24 -4.31
N LEU A 121 0.56 6.27 -3.39
CA LEU A 121 -0.74 6.91 -3.59
C LEU A 121 -0.72 8.44 -3.51
N PHE A 122 0.15 9.00 -2.67
CA PHE A 122 0.10 10.42 -2.32
C PHE A 122 1.44 11.14 -2.37
N GLY A 123 2.56 10.44 -2.52
CA GLY A 123 3.90 11.04 -2.48
C GLY A 123 4.33 11.50 -1.08
N VAL A 124 3.67 11.02 -0.03
CA VAL A 124 4.01 11.33 1.37
C VAL A 124 4.97 10.27 1.90
N SER A 125 6.16 10.70 2.30
CA SER A 125 7.19 9.83 2.90
C SER A 125 7.54 10.20 4.33
N SER A 126 7.13 11.38 4.80
CA SER A 126 7.35 11.86 6.16
C SER A 126 6.33 12.95 6.53
N PRO A 127 6.21 13.34 7.80
CA PRO A 127 5.39 14.48 8.19
C PRO A 127 5.76 15.79 7.46
N ASN A 128 7.02 15.94 7.04
CA ASN A 128 7.53 17.15 6.39
C ASN A 128 6.99 17.37 4.96
N ASN A 129 6.32 16.39 4.36
CA ASN A 129 5.76 16.51 3.01
C ASN A 129 4.26 16.17 2.99
N ILE A 130 3.58 16.48 4.10
CA ILE A 130 2.14 16.26 4.23
C ILE A 130 1.33 17.04 3.19
N GLU A 131 1.84 18.17 2.66
CA GLU A 131 1.15 18.91 1.60
C GLU A 131 0.91 18.05 0.35
N ASN A 132 1.77 17.05 0.08
CA ASN A 132 1.59 16.14 -1.06
C ASN A 132 0.28 15.35 -0.97
N LEU A 133 -0.21 15.05 0.24
CA LEU A 133 -1.49 14.41 0.47
C LEU A 133 -2.63 15.25 -0.11
N TYR A 134 -2.62 16.54 0.19
CA TYR A 134 -3.65 17.50 -0.19
C TYR A 134 -3.51 17.99 -1.63
N ASN A 135 -2.29 17.98 -2.17
CA ASN A 135 -2.01 18.30 -3.57
C ASN A 135 -2.38 17.17 -4.54
N THR A 136 -2.57 15.93 -4.04
CA THR A 136 -2.95 14.80 -4.90
C THR A 136 -4.40 14.96 -5.36
N LYS A 137 -4.59 15.15 -6.67
CA LYS A 137 -5.93 15.27 -7.25
C LYS A 137 -6.70 13.95 -7.18
N TYR A 138 -8.02 14.03 -7.15
CA TYR A 138 -8.87 12.83 -7.07
C TYR A 138 -8.64 11.86 -8.25
N THR A 139 -8.46 12.36 -9.48
CA THR A 139 -8.15 11.53 -10.66
C THR A 139 -6.80 10.83 -10.54
N GLU A 140 -5.76 11.55 -10.11
CA GLU A 140 -4.41 10.99 -9.86
C GLU A 140 -4.45 9.89 -8.79
N PHE A 141 -5.22 10.12 -7.71
CA PHE A 141 -5.47 9.12 -6.68
C PHE A 141 -6.14 7.87 -7.26
N LEU A 142 -7.19 8.01 -8.07
CA LEU A 142 -7.88 6.85 -8.65
C LEU A 142 -7.00 6.02 -9.58
N GLU A 143 -6.20 6.68 -10.43
CA GLU A 143 -5.30 6.00 -11.35
C GLU A 143 -4.17 5.27 -10.60
N THR A 144 -3.60 5.91 -9.59
CA THR A 144 -2.57 5.28 -8.76
C THR A 144 -3.16 4.15 -7.91
N LEU A 145 -4.37 4.32 -7.38
CA LEU A 145 -5.08 3.27 -6.64
C LEU A 145 -5.39 2.07 -7.53
N LYS A 146 -5.73 2.27 -8.80
CA LYS A 146 -5.93 1.20 -9.78
C LYS A 146 -4.65 0.36 -9.94
N PHE A 147 -3.50 1.01 -10.04
CA PHE A 147 -2.21 0.33 -10.07
C PHE A 147 -1.93 -0.42 -8.77
N ALA A 148 -2.05 0.26 -7.62
CA ALA A 148 -1.82 -0.32 -6.29
C ALA A 148 -2.73 -1.54 -6.02
N THR A 149 -4.00 -1.47 -6.41
CA THR A 149 -4.94 -2.58 -6.30
C THR A 149 -4.54 -3.73 -7.22
N LYS A 150 -4.09 -3.43 -8.45
CA LYS A 150 -3.69 -4.46 -9.41
C LYS A 150 -2.45 -5.21 -8.94
N VAL A 151 -1.44 -4.53 -8.41
CA VAL A 151 -0.22 -5.18 -7.91
C VAL A 151 -0.50 -6.03 -6.68
N ASN A 152 -1.41 -5.58 -5.80
CA ASN A 152 -1.85 -6.34 -4.62
C ASN A 152 -2.84 -7.48 -4.93
N SER A 153 -3.36 -7.58 -6.16
CA SER A 153 -4.21 -8.71 -6.57
C SER A 153 -3.43 -9.99 -6.87
N TYR A 154 -2.11 -9.90 -6.99
CA TYR A 154 -1.26 -11.06 -7.23
C TYR A 154 -0.92 -11.75 -5.90
N THR A 155 -0.82 -13.08 -5.95
CA THR A 155 -0.45 -13.90 -4.79
C THR A 155 1.04 -14.18 -4.70
N SER A 156 1.82 -13.88 -5.75
CA SER A 156 3.26 -14.12 -5.79
C SER A 156 4.00 -13.18 -6.75
N TYR A 157 5.29 -12.91 -6.49
CA TYR A 157 6.14 -12.10 -7.36
C TYR A 157 6.37 -12.66 -8.76
N PRO A 158 6.55 -13.98 -8.96
CA PRO A 158 6.58 -14.54 -10.32
C PRO A 158 5.32 -14.22 -11.13
N SER A 159 4.13 -14.33 -10.51
CA SER A 159 2.87 -14.00 -11.18
C SER A 159 2.77 -12.52 -11.51
N LEU A 160 3.18 -11.65 -10.58
CA LEU A 160 3.23 -10.19 -10.80
C LEU A 160 4.14 -9.85 -11.99
N ARG A 161 5.38 -10.34 -12.00
CA ARG A 161 6.36 -10.05 -13.06
C ARG A 161 5.87 -10.44 -14.45
N LYS A 162 5.27 -11.63 -14.57
CA LYS A 162 4.83 -12.18 -15.86
C LYS A 162 3.49 -11.61 -16.36
N ARG A 163 2.59 -11.20 -15.45
CA ARG A 163 1.19 -10.87 -15.81
C ARG A 163 0.83 -9.41 -15.61
N LEU A 164 1.64 -8.62 -14.89
CA LEU A 164 1.41 -7.18 -14.76
C LEU A 164 1.63 -6.52 -16.12
N LYS A 165 0.53 -6.07 -16.75
CA LYS A 165 0.55 -5.28 -17.97
C LYS A 165 1.00 -3.83 -17.67
N ALA A 166 2.23 -3.68 -17.16
CA ALA A 166 2.76 -2.44 -16.59
C ALA A 166 2.82 -1.29 -17.60
N ILE A 167 3.01 -1.58 -18.90
CA ILE A 167 3.00 -0.59 -19.99
C ILE A 167 1.74 0.31 -19.92
N LYS A 168 0.58 -0.26 -19.58
CA LYS A 168 -0.70 0.46 -19.47
C LYS A 168 -0.75 1.50 -18.35
N PHE A 169 0.26 1.53 -17.48
CA PHE A 169 0.36 2.46 -16.36
C PHE A 169 1.45 3.51 -16.56
N LEU A 170 2.27 3.41 -17.62
CA LEU A 170 3.31 4.40 -17.95
C LEU A 170 2.72 5.74 -18.39
N GLU A 171 1.50 5.74 -18.93
CA GLU A 171 0.76 6.95 -19.30
C GLU A 171 0.42 7.85 -18.11
N ASN A 172 0.54 7.36 -16.87
CA ASN A 172 0.40 8.17 -15.67
C ASN A 172 1.78 8.70 -15.22
N PRO A 173 2.14 9.96 -15.55
CA PRO A 173 3.45 10.52 -15.22
C PRO A 173 3.64 10.72 -13.71
N VAL A 174 2.56 10.92 -12.94
CA VAL A 174 2.63 11.07 -11.49
C VAL A 174 3.02 9.75 -10.83
N LEU A 175 2.41 8.64 -11.25
CA LEU A 175 2.74 7.30 -10.81
C LEU A 175 4.19 6.93 -11.16
N LEU A 176 4.63 7.20 -12.39
CA LEU A 176 6.00 6.92 -12.81
C LEU A 176 7.01 7.72 -11.97
N LYS A 177 6.78 9.03 -11.78
CA LYS A 177 7.63 9.88 -10.93
C LYS A 177 7.68 9.38 -9.48
N ARG A 178 6.56 8.89 -8.94
CA ARG A 178 6.51 8.30 -7.60
C ARG A 178 7.28 6.97 -7.56
N ALA A 179 7.14 6.11 -8.56
CA ALA A 179 7.92 4.88 -8.66
C ALA A 179 9.44 5.15 -8.70
N GLN A 180 9.86 6.17 -9.46
CA GLN A 180 11.26 6.62 -9.53
C GLN A 180 11.80 7.09 -8.17
N LYS A 181 10.95 7.67 -7.32
CA LYS A 181 11.31 8.11 -5.97
C LYS A 181 11.08 7.06 -4.87
N MET A 182 10.66 5.85 -5.24
CA MET A 182 10.24 4.82 -4.28
C MET A 182 11.40 3.96 -3.76
N THR A 183 12.62 4.18 -4.24
CA THR A 183 13.81 3.40 -3.86
C THR A 183 14.08 3.33 -2.36
N PRO A 184 13.78 4.34 -1.50
CA PRO A 184 13.95 4.21 -0.05
C PRO A 184 13.11 3.09 0.57
N PHE A 185 12.03 2.67 -0.09
CA PHE A 185 11.14 1.61 0.38
C PHE A 185 11.49 0.23 -0.16
N PHE A 186 12.41 0.11 -1.12
CA PHE A 186 12.64 -1.16 -1.84
C PHE A 186 13.14 -2.28 -0.94
N ASN A 187 13.88 -1.99 0.14
CA ASN A 187 14.28 -3.00 1.12
C ASN A 187 13.09 -3.69 1.82
N GLN A 188 11.89 -3.12 1.81
CA GLN A 188 10.70 -3.75 2.38
C GLN A 188 10.14 -4.87 1.48
N PHE A 189 10.50 -4.87 0.19
CA PHE A 189 9.96 -5.73 -0.87
C PHE A 189 8.57 -6.26 -0.60
N ASN A 190 7.58 -5.37 -0.67
CA ASN A 190 6.16 -5.69 -0.75
C ASN A 190 5.65 -5.54 -2.19
N PHE A 191 4.40 -5.94 -2.44
CA PHE A 191 3.78 -5.86 -3.77
C PHE A 191 3.76 -4.45 -4.35
N GLU A 192 3.66 -3.40 -3.53
CA GLU A 192 3.74 -2.01 -4.01
C GLU A 192 5.15 -1.69 -4.57
N THR A 193 6.20 -2.01 -3.82
CA THR A 193 7.59 -1.79 -4.26
C THR A 193 7.99 -2.68 -5.43
N ALA A 194 7.53 -3.95 -5.44
CA ALA A 194 7.73 -4.86 -6.56
C ALA A 194 7.02 -4.38 -7.83
N GLY A 195 5.79 -3.85 -7.69
CA GLY A 195 5.06 -3.22 -8.77
C GLY A 195 5.81 -2.02 -9.34
N ALA A 196 6.29 -1.12 -8.47
CA ALA A 196 7.10 0.03 -8.88
C ALA A 196 8.37 -0.40 -9.61
N LEU A 197 9.07 -1.43 -9.13
CA LEU A 197 10.23 -2.01 -9.81
C LEU A 197 9.90 -2.50 -11.23
N VAL A 198 8.78 -3.21 -11.42
CA VAL A 198 8.33 -3.61 -12.77
C VAL A 198 8.06 -2.38 -13.64
N LEU A 199 7.43 -1.34 -13.08
CA LEU A 199 7.15 -0.11 -13.82
C LEU A 199 8.45 0.52 -14.34
N LEU A 200 9.48 0.63 -13.49
CA LEU A 200 10.80 1.16 -13.87
C LEU A 200 11.55 0.26 -14.87
N LEU A 201 11.36 -1.06 -14.79
CA LEU A 201 12.00 -2.01 -15.71
C LEU A 201 11.38 -2.01 -17.10
N VAL A 202 10.07 -1.79 -17.18
CA VAL A 202 9.32 -1.71 -18.44
C VAL A 202 9.43 -0.33 -19.09
N ASP A 203 9.57 0.72 -18.28
CA ASP A 203 9.84 2.07 -18.78
C ASP A 203 11.17 2.12 -19.55
N SER A 204 11.15 2.78 -20.71
CA SER A 204 12.32 2.93 -21.58
C SER A 204 13.16 4.17 -21.28
N SER A 205 12.69 5.06 -20.38
CA SER A 205 13.42 6.28 -20.05
C SER A 205 14.74 6.00 -19.34
N GLU A 206 15.76 6.81 -19.67
CA GLU A 206 17.06 6.77 -19.01
C GLU A 206 16.95 7.06 -17.52
N THR A 207 16.06 7.99 -17.12
CA THR A 207 15.80 8.34 -15.72
C THR A 207 15.41 7.13 -14.88
N SER A 208 14.52 6.27 -15.36
CA SER A 208 14.12 5.07 -14.62
C SER A 208 15.26 4.07 -14.47
N LYS A 209 16.17 3.98 -15.45
CA LYS A 209 17.35 3.11 -15.37
C LYS A 209 18.39 3.69 -14.42
N GLN A 210 18.65 4.99 -14.49
CA GLN A 210 19.56 5.69 -13.58
C GLN A 210 19.15 5.49 -12.13
N VAL A 211 17.86 5.63 -11.81
CA VAL A 211 17.31 5.36 -10.47
C VAL A 211 17.65 3.94 -9.97
N LEU A 212 17.57 2.94 -10.85
CA LEU A 212 17.90 1.55 -10.51
C LEU A 212 19.41 1.34 -10.33
N PHE A 213 20.24 1.93 -11.19
CA PHE A 213 21.70 1.94 -11.01
C PHE A 213 22.12 2.58 -9.69
N GLU A 214 21.59 3.77 -9.37
CA GLU A 214 21.85 4.46 -8.10
C GLU A 214 21.40 3.63 -6.89
N TYR A 215 20.28 2.92 -7.01
CA TYR A 215 19.80 2.06 -5.93
C TYR A 215 20.74 0.87 -5.68
N GLN A 216 21.14 0.14 -6.73
CA GLN A 216 22.02 -1.03 -6.57
C GLN A 216 23.46 -0.66 -6.20
N ASN A 217 23.87 0.58 -6.46
CA ASN A 217 25.13 1.15 -6.02
C ASN A 217 25.23 1.40 -4.50
N LYS A 218 24.14 1.24 -3.75
CA LYS A 218 24.17 1.19 -2.27
C LYS A 218 24.63 -0.17 -1.77
N ASN A 219 25.00 -0.30 -0.50
CA ASN A 219 25.27 -1.61 0.12
C ASN A 219 23.93 -2.28 0.45
N LEU A 220 23.50 -3.19 -0.43
CA LEU A 220 22.21 -3.85 -0.31
C LEU A 220 22.32 -5.19 0.47
N PRO A 221 21.31 -5.54 1.29
CA PRO A 221 21.21 -6.88 1.87
C PRO A 221 21.14 -7.96 0.78
N ARG A 222 21.61 -9.19 1.10
CA ARG A 222 21.62 -10.32 0.16
C ARG A 222 20.22 -10.61 -0.39
N GLU A 223 19.20 -10.56 0.46
CA GLU A 223 17.79 -10.75 0.11
C GLU A 223 17.34 -9.78 -0.97
N THR A 224 17.71 -8.50 -0.81
CA THR A 224 17.41 -7.44 -1.77
C THR A 224 18.11 -7.69 -3.10
N VAL A 225 19.39 -8.07 -3.07
CA VAL A 225 20.17 -8.38 -4.27
C VAL A 225 19.57 -9.56 -5.03
N TRP A 226 19.19 -10.63 -4.32
CA TRP A 226 18.52 -11.78 -4.91
C TRP A 226 17.20 -11.40 -5.59
N ILE A 227 16.36 -10.60 -4.92
CA ILE A 227 15.10 -10.13 -5.51
C ILE A 227 15.37 -9.29 -6.76
N LEU A 228 16.27 -8.31 -6.72
CA LEU A 228 16.63 -7.50 -7.89
C LEU A 228 17.12 -8.37 -9.05
N GLY A 229 18.03 -9.31 -8.77
CA GLY A 229 18.54 -10.26 -9.74
C GLY A 229 17.42 -11.05 -10.42
N SER A 230 16.47 -11.55 -9.64
CA SER A 230 15.31 -12.27 -10.17
C SER A 230 14.47 -11.39 -11.11
N PHE A 231 14.20 -10.13 -10.74
CA PHE A 231 13.45 -9.20 -11.58
C PHE A 231 14.24 -8.88 -12.85
N TYR A 232 15.51 -8.48 -12.76
CA TYR A 232 16.30 -8.11 -13.93
C TYR A 232 16.45 -9.25 -14.94
N LYS A 233 16.59 -10.50 -14.47
CA LYS A 233 16.60 -11.69 -15.34
C LYS A 233 15.31 -11.84 -16.16
N ASP A 234 14.16 -11.52 -15.59
CA ASP A 234 12.85 -11.59 -16.28
C ASP A 234 12.64 -10.43 -17.27
N PHE A 235 13.35 -9.30 -17.09
CA PHE A 235 13.19 -8.07 -17.90
C PHE A 235 14.41 -7.73 -18.77
N LYS A 236 15.36 -8.66 -18.97
CA LYS A 236 16.62 -8.45 -19.72
C LYS A 236 16.51 -8.31 -21.24
N THR A 237 15.35 -7.95 -21.77
CA THR A 237 15.12 -7.87 -23.23
C THR A 237 15.74 -6.61 -23.84
N SER A 238 15.70 -5.48 -23.15
CA SER A 238 16.33 -4.23 -23.60
C SER A 238 17.81 -4.17 -23.21
N GLU A 239 18.60 -3.45 -24.00
CA GLU A 239 20.03 -3.30 -23.72
C GLU A 239 20.28 -2.61 -22.37
N ALA A 240 19.49 -1.59 -22.04
CA ALA A 240 19.56 -0.92 -20.74
C ALA A 240 19.30 -1.88 -19.56
N ASN A 241 18.36 -2.83 -19.69
CA ASN A 241 18.10 -3.80 -18.63
C ASN A 241 19.18 -4.90 -18.56
N LYS A 242 19.83 -5.25 -19.68
CA LYS A 242 21.01 -6.13 -19.66
C LYS A 242 22.17 -5.46 -18.93
N LEU A 243 22.38 -4.17 -19.15
CA LEU A 243 23.41 -3.40 -18.44
C LEU A 243 23.13 -3.34 -16.94
N LEU A 244 21.88 -3.14 -16.52
CA LEU A 244 21.48 -3.23 -15.10
C LEU A 244 21.87 -4.59 -14.48
N LEU A 245 21.55 -5.68 -15.18
CA LEU A 245 21.88 -7.03 -14.71
C LEU A 245 23.39 -7.26 -14.65
N LYS A 246 24.14 -6.82 -15.68
CA LYS A 246 25.60 -6.93 -15.73
C LYS A 246 26.25 -6.17 -14.57
N ASP A 247 25.79 -4.95 -14.32
CA ASP A 247 26.31 -4.12 -13.22
C ASP A 247 26.02 -4.74 -11.85
N LEU A 248 24.85 -5.38 -11.68
CA LEU A 248 24.54 -6.14 -10.47
C LEU A 248 25.56 -7.29 -10.25
N TYR A 249 25.88 -8.07 -11.29
CA TYR A 249 26.90 -9.14 -11.23
C TYR A 249 28.32 -8.63 -11.02
N ASN A 250 28.65 -7.43 -11.51
CA ASN A 250 29.96 -6.84 -11.26
C ASN A 250 30.15 -6.48 -9.78
N LYS A 251 29.05 -6.16 -9.08
CA LYS A 251 29.09 -5.67 -7.71
C LYS A 251 28.87 -6.76 -6.66
N TYR A 252 28.01 -7.72 -6.94
CA TYR A 252 27.65 -8.78 -5.99
C TYR A 252 27.99 -10.15 -6.55
N SER A 253 28.36 -11.08 -5.65
CA SER A 253 28.66 -12.46 -5.99
C SER A 253 27.49 -13.16 -6.69
N THR A 254 27.78 -14.06 -7.62
CA THR A 254 26.78 -14.83 -8.36
C THR A 254 25.82 -15.59 -7.43
N GLU A 255 26.30 -16.12 -6.31
CA GLU A 255 25.49 -16.83 -5.31
C GLU A 255 24.42 -15.93 -4.66
N TRP A 256 24.65 -14.62 -4.59
CA TRP A 256 23.65 -13.68 -4.06
C TRP A 256 22.55 -13.37 -5.08
N ILE A 257 22.85 -13.50 -6.37
CA ILE A 257 21.95 -13.12 -7.47
C ILE A 257 21.14 -14.33 -7.97
N ASP A 258 21.76 -15.51 -7.98
CA ASP A 258 21.20 -16.72 -8.59
C ASP A 258 20.59 -17.70 -7.61
N GLU A 259 21.17 -17.88 -6.42
CA GLU A 259 20.65 -18.84 -5.46
C GLU A 259 19.38 -18.31 -4.79
N TYR A 260 18.34 -19.14 -4.80
CA TYR A 260 17.13 -18.86 -4.03
C TYR A 260 17.50 -18.70 -2.56
N TYR A 261 17.35 -17.48 -2.03
CA TYR A 261 17.61 -17.23 -0.63
C TYR A 261 16.44 -17.77 0.21
N ASN A 262 16.66 -18.94 0.81
CA ASN A 262 15.68 -19.70 1.57
C ASN A 262 15.51 -19.22 3.03
N ALA A 263 16.04 -18.05 3.42
CA ALA A 263 15.94 -17.64 4.81
C ALA A 263 14.56 -16.99 5.12
N VAL A 264 13.63 -17.90 5.44
CA VAL A 264 12.67 -17.85 6.57
C VAL A 264 11.51 -16.84 6.54
N TYR A 265 10.30 -17.43 6.65
CA TYR A 265 9.06 -16.99 7.31
C TYR A 265 9.01 -15.62 7.99
#